data_AF-A0A0D7BQ65-F1
#
_entry.id   AF-A0A0D7BQ65-F1
#
_cell.length_a   1.000
_cell.length_b   1.000
_cell.length_c   1.000
_cell.angle_alpha   90.00
_cell.angle_beta   90.00
_cell.angle_gamma   90.00
#
_symmetry.space_group_name_H-M   'P 1'
#
loop_
_entity.id
_entity.type
_entity.pdbx_description
1 polymer ?
#
loop_
_entity_poly.entity_id
_entity_poly.type
_entity_poly.pdbx_seq_one_letter_code
_entity_poly.pdbx_strand_id
1 'polypeptide(L)' 'RTRRNLPAKTTDYLKAWLQLHSDNPYPSEEEKRHLSHVTGLSISQVSNWMINV' A
#
# COMPACT_ATOMS: atom_id res chain seq x y z
N ARG A 1 1.71 -14.27 15.51
CA ARG A 1 0.76 -13.47 14.69
C ARG A 1 1.16 -13.66 13.23
N THR A 2 0.43 -14.49 12.48
CA THR A 2 0.75 -14.87 11.10
C THR A 2 0.89 -13.62 10.24
N ARG A 3 2.06 -13.41 9.61
CA ARG A 3 2.23 -12.43 8.53
C ARG A 3 1.24 -12.84 7.44
N ARG A 4 0.06 -12.20 7.40
CA ARG A 4 -0.88 -12.38 6.28
C ARG A 4 -0.19 -11.73 5.09
N ASN A 5 0.48 -12.53 4.29
CA ASN A 5 1.00 -12.09 3.01
C ASN A 5 -0.19 -11.57 2.21
N LEU A 6 -0.11 -10.31 1.80
CA LEU A 6 -1.12 -9.71 0.94
C LEU A 6 -1.11 -10.45 -0.41
N PRO A 7 -2.25 -10.51 -1.12
CA PRO A 7 -2.29 -11.09 -2.46
C PRO A 7 -1.23 -10.45 -3.35
N ALA A 8 -0.59 -11.26 -4.20
CA ALA A 8 0.47 -10.79 -5.09
C ALA A 8 0.02 -9.57 -5.92
N LYS A 9 -1.21 -9.60 -6.42
CA LYS A 9 -1.85 -8.50 -7.16
C LYS A 9 -1.94 -7.20 -6.34
N THR A 10 -2.24 -7.30 -5.06
CA THR A 10 -2.31 -6.16 -4.15
C THR A 10 -0.92 -5.58 -3.90
N THR A 11 0.07 -6.44 -3.63
CA THR A 11 1.45 -5.99 -3.43
C THR A 11 2.07 -5.40 -4.70
N ASP A 12 1.71 -5.93 -5.88
CA ASP A 12 2.20 -5.41 -7.16
C ASP A 12 1.71 -3.98 -7.41
N TYR A 13 0.43 -3.73 -7.14
CA TYR A 13 -0.14 -2.38 -7.22
C TYR A 13 0.53 -1.39 -6.24
N LEU A 14 0.72 -1.80 -4.99
CA LEU A 14 1.37 -0.94 -4.00
C LEU A 14 2.86 -0.69 -4.32
N LYS A 15 3.56 -1.69 -4.87
CA LYS A 15 4.93 -1.53 -5.38
C LYS A 15 5.01 -0.58 -6.57
N ALA A 16 4.07 -0.68 -7.50
CA ALA A 16 4.00 0.24 -8.64
C ALA A 16 3.80 1.70 -8.16
N TRP A 17 2.94 1.91 -7.16
CA TRP A 17 2.77 3.23 -6.53
C TRP A 17 4.08 3.73 -5.89
N LEU A 18 4.81 2.87 -5.18
CA LEU A 18 6.11 3.23 -4.57
C LEU A 18 7.19 3.55 -5.61
N GLN A 19 7.21 2.84 -6.74
CA GLN A 19 8.13 3.15 -7.83
C GLN A 19 7.84 4.52 -8.45
N LEU A 20 6.55 4.88 -8.55
CA LEU A 20 6.15 6.21 -9.02
C LEU A 20 6.48 7.31 -8.00
N HIS A 21 6.40 7.00 -6.71
CA HIS A 21 6.63 7.93 -5.59
C HIS A 21 7.97 7.66 -4.88
N SER A 22 8.99 7.20 -5.62
CA SER A 22 10.28 6.84 -5.04
C SER A 22 11.00 8.03 -4.40
N ASP A 23 10.66 9.26 -4.83
CA ASP A 23 11.17 10.51 -4.26
C ASP A 23 10.53 10.85 -2.90
N ASN A 24 9.24 10.53 -2.73
CA ASN A 24 8.50 10.74 -1.49
C ASN A 24 7.50 9.60 -1.23
N PRO A 25 7.93 8.47 -0.61
CA PRO A 25 7.14 7.26 -0.45
C PRO A 25 6.09 7.35 0.67
N TYR A 26 5.49 8.53 0.85
CA TYR A 26 4.48 8.82 1.86
C TYR A 26 3.18 9.21 1.17
N PRO A 27 2.25 8.25 0.96
CA PRO A 27 0.98 8.55 0.30
C PRO A 27 0.19 9.55 1.14
N SER A 28 -0.41 10.52 0.47
CA SER A 28 -1.35 11.45 1.10
C SER A 28 -2.61 10.71 1.58
N GLU A 29 -3.41 11.32 2.46
CA GLU A 29 -4.65 10.69 2.95
C GLU A 29 -5.61 10.30 1.82
N GLU A 30 -5.64 11.08 0.75
CA GLU A 30 -6.42 10.79 -0.46
C GLU A 30 -5.88 9.56 -1.20
N GLU A 31 -4.56 9.47 -1.37
CA GLU A 31 -3.91 8.34 -2.01
C GLU A 31 -4.07 7.06 -1.18
N LYS A 32 -3.96 7.15 0.15
CA LYS A 32 -4.23 6.01 1.03
C LYS A 32 -5.67 5.52 0.88
N ARG A 33 -6.66 6.40 0.75
CA ARG A 33 -8.06 6.01 0.46
C ARG A 33 -8.18 5.36 -0.91
N HIS A 34 -7.50 5.89 -1.92
CA HIS A 34 -7.52 5.32 -3.26
C HIS A 34 -6.89 3.93 -3.28
N LEU A 35 -5.69 3.78 -2.72
CA LEU A 35 -5.01 2.50 -2.54
C LEU A 35 -5.86 1.51 -1.75
N SER A 36 -6.47 1.95 -0.64
CA SER A 36 -7.41 1.15 0.17
C SER A 36 -8.60 0.66 -0.65
N HIS A 37 -9.21 1.53 -1.45
CA HIS A 37 -10.36 1.19 -2.29
C HIS A 37 -10.00 0.18 -3.38
N VAL A 38 -8.89 0.40 -4.09
CA VAL A 38 -8.44 -0.47 -5.18
C VAL A 38 -7.97 -1.83 -4.68
N THR A 39 -7.26 -1.86 -3.55
CA THR A 39 -6.68 -3.09 -2.99
C THR A 39 -7.63 -3.85 -2.07
N GLY A 40 -8.74 -3.24 -1.65
CA GLY A 40 -9.65 -3.77 -0.63
C GLY A 40 -9.06 -3.82 0.78
N LEU A 41 -7.92 -3.16 1.01
CA LEU A 41 -7.26 -3.10 2.31
C LEU A 41 -7.75 -1.91 3.10
N SER A 42 -7.67 -1.98 4.42
CA SER A 42 -7.85 -0.78 5.26
C SER A 42 -6.68 0.20 5.07
N ILE A 43 -6.96 1.50 5.27
CA ILE A 43 -5.95 2.57 5.27
C ILE A 43 -4.76 2.23 6.17
N SER A 44 -5.01 1.64 7.34
CA SER A 44 -3.96 1.20 8.28
C SER A 44 -3.14 0.02 7.74
N GLN A 45 -3.73 -0.90 6.98
CA GLN A 45 -2.98 -1.98 6.32
C GLN A 45 -2.10 -1.47 5.19
N VAL A 46 -2.61 -0.54 4.38
CA VAL A 46 -1.82 0.15 3.34
C VAL A 46 -0.66 0.89 3.99
N SER A 47 -0.90 1.68 5.03
CA SER A 47 0.14 2.45 5.72
C SER A 47 1.19 1.53 6.35
N ASN A 48 0.77 0.48 7.07
CA ASN A 48 1.71 -0.49 7.63
C ASN A 48 2.52 -1.21 6.55
N TRP A 49 1.90 -1.56 5.42
CA TRP A 49 2.62 -2.20 4.33
C TRP A 49 3.66 -1.27 3.73
N MET A 50 3.32 -0.01 3.44
CA MET A 50 4.25 0.98 2.89
C MET A 50 5.45 1.25 3.81
N ILE A 51 5.26 1.20 5.13
CA ILE A 51 6.33 1.40 6.13
C ILE A 51 7.22 0.16 6.28
N ASN A 52 6.68 -1.04 6.06
CA ASN A 52 7.37 -2.31 6.32
C ASN A 52 7.91 -3.01 5.06
N VAL A 53 7.75 -2.40 3.88
CA VAL A 53 8.16 -2.99 2.60
C VAL A 53 9.67 -2.94 2.40
#